data_AF-A0A6V7DUC6-F1
#
_entry.id   AF-A0A6V7DUC6-F1
#
_cell.length_a   1.000
_cell.length_b   1.000
_cell.length_c   1.000
_cell.angle_alpha   90.00
_cell.angle_beta   90.00
_cell.angle_gamma   90.00
#
_symmetry.space_group_name_H-M   'P 1'
#
loop_
_entity.id
_entity.type
_entity.pdbx_description
1 polymer ?
#
loop_
_entity_poly.entity_id
_entity_poly.type
_entity_poly.pdbx_seq_one_letter_code
_entity_poly.pdbx_strand_id
1 'polypeptide(L)'
;MRTTELSKVHSTLVRAGIDGSLNYKDSNGNTVWTNKELEDAIGQIYLYGTAEQIALAQKYVDSWSGTQGADGTELVDSLRNHIRDSLGLDQVNGPLKYLRVTVGGKGKA
;
A
#
# COMPACT_ATOMS: atom_id res chain seq x y z
N MET A 1 0.85 18.51 -7.54
CA MET A 1 1.07 18.41 -6.09
C MET A 1 0.17 17.34 -5.46
N ARG A 2 -1.17 17.47 -5.47
CA ARG A 2 -2.11 16.46 -4.94
C ARG A 2 -1.89 15.05 -5.53
N THR A 3 -1.93 14.90 -6.86
CA THR A 3 -1.70 13.60 -7.54
C THR A 3 -0.34 13.00 -7.21
N THR A 4 0.69 13.83 -7.07
CA THR A 4 2.05 13.38 -6.72
C THR A 4 2.09 12.76 -5.33
N GLU A 5 1.43 13.38 -4.34
CA GLU A 5 1.36 12.82 -2.98
C GLU A 5 0.51 11.54 -2.96
N LEU A 6 -0.65 11.53 -3.62
CA LEU A 6 -1.47 10.31 -3.73
C LEU A 6 -0.74 9.16 -4.45
N SER A 7 0.15 9.48 -5.41
CA SER A 7 0.99 8.47 -6.07
C SER A 7 2.01 7.83 -5.12
N LYS A 8 2.60 8.62 -4.21
CA LYS A 8 3.49 8.10 -3.16
C LYS A 8 2.70 7.20 -2.20
N VAL A 9 1.54 7.65 -1.73
CA VAL A 9 0.63 6.87 -0.89
C VAL A 9 0.29 5.53 -1.54
N HIS A 10 -0.13 5.55 -2.81
CA HIS A 10 -0.45 4.34 -3.57
C HIS A 10 0.74 3.37 -3.59
N SER A 11 1.95 3.87 -3.84
CA SER A 11 3.16 3.03 -3.82
C SER A 11 3.43 2.40 -2.45
N THR A 12 3.25 3.15 -1.36
CA THR A 12 3.45 2.65 0.01
C THR A 12 2.43 1.56 0.35
N LEU A 13 1.15 1.76 0.05
CA LEU A 13 0.10 0.77 0.30
C LEU A 13 0.32 -0.53 -0.49
N VAL A 14 0.70 -0.41 -1.76
CA VAL A 14 1.06 -1.58 -2.57
C VAL A 14 2.24 -2.32 -1.96
N ARG A 15 3.27 -1.61 -1.48
CA ARG A 15 4.42 -2.24 -0.85
C ARG A 15 4.05 -2.97 0.44
N ALA A 16 3.23 -2.37 1.30
CA ALA A 16 2.73 -3.01 2.50
C ALA A 16 1.96 -4.31 2.19
N GLY A 17 1.13 -4.30 1.14
CA GLY A 17 0.43 -5.50 0.66
C GLY A 17 1.39 -6.58 0.10
N ILE A 18 2.43 -6.18 -0.63
CA ILE A 18 3.47 -7.10 -1.14
C ILE A 18 4.20 -7.80 0.01
N ASP A 19 4.58 -7.03 1.02
CA ASP A 19 5.39 -7.52 2.14
C ASP A 19 4.55 -8.42 3.05
N GLY A 20 3.25 -8.16 3.18
CA GLY A 20 2.27 -9.02 3.88
C GLY A 20 2.34 -8.91 5.41
N SER A 21 3.32 -8.17 5.93
CA SER A 21 3.51 -7.85 7.33
C SER A 21 4.13 -6.45 7.47
N LEU A 22 3.85 -5.77 8.58
CA LEU A 22 4.43 -4.46 8.91
C LEU A 22 5.90 -4.52 9.33
N ASN A 23 6.46 -5.73 9.33
CA ASN A 23 7.85 -6.00 9.58
C ASN A 23 8.39 -7.03 8.57
N TYR A 24 9.60 -6.82 8.06
CA TYR A 24 10.26 -7.80 7.20
C TYR A 24 11.73 -7.93 7.57
N LYS A 25 12.36 -9.01 7.12
CA LYS A 25 13.80 -9.22 7.24
C LYS A 25 14.51 -8.65 6.02
N ASP A 26 15.43 -7.72 6.22
CA ASP A 26 16.29 -7.23 5.15
C ASP A 26 17.32 -8.28 4.73
N SER A 27 18.10 -7.99 3.68
CA SER A 27 19.16 -8.87 3.17
C SER A 27 20.27 -9.18 4.19
N ASN A 28 20.34 -8.42 5.28
CA ASN A 28 21.31 -8.57 6.37
C ASN A 28 20.71 -9.30 7.58
N GLY A 29 19.43 -9.69 7.54
CA GLY A 29 18.72 -10.36 8.63
C GLY A 29 18.16 -9.42 9.72
N ASN A 30 18.20 -8.10 9.51
CA ASN A 30 17.62 -7.13 10.44
C ASN A 30 16.10 -7.08 10.27
N THR A 31 15.38 -6.92 11.37
CA THR A 31 13.93 -6.64 11.33
C THR A 31 13.74 -5.16 11.02
N VAL A 32 13.19 -4.87 9.84
CA VAL A 32 12.78 -3.53 9.43
C VAL A 32 11.29 -3.38 9.68
N TRP A 33 10.90 -2.29 10.34
CA TRP A 33 9.50 -1.93 10.56
C TRP A 33 9.09 -0.88 9.52
N THR A 34 8.02 -1.14 8.78
CA THR A 34 7.47 -0.23 7.76
C THR A 34 6.21 0.49 8.25
N ASN A 35 5.98 0.49 9.57
CA ASN A 35 4.76 1.06 10.15
C ASN A 35 4.72 2.57 9.96
N LYS A 36 5.86 3.26 10.08
CA LYS A 36 5.93 4.72 9.98
C LYS A 36 5.53 5.21 8.59
N GLU A 37 6.08 4.62 7.53
CA GLU A 37 5.73 5.02 6.16
C GLU A 37 4.25 4.78 5.86
N LEU A 38 3.69 3.69 6.40
CA LEU A 38 2.27 3.40 6.25
C LEU A 38 1.40 4.39 7.04
N GLU A 39 1.74 4.68 8.29
CA GLU A 39 1.06 5.67 9.14
C GLU A 39 1.05 7.06 8.47
N ASP A 40 2.21 7.50 7.96
CA ASP A 40 2.34 8.75 7.22
C ASP A 40 1.47 8.75 5.95
N ALA A 41 1.47 7.65 5.19
CA ALA A 41 0.66 7.51 3.99
C ALA A 41 -0.85 7.57 4.29
N ILE A 42 -1.31 6.96 5.38
CA ILE A 42 -2.69 7.08 5.84
C ILE A 42 -3.02 8.54 6.21
N GLY A 43 -2.11 9.23 6.92
CA GLY A 43 -2.22 10.66 7.20
C GLY A 43 -2.36 11.51 5.95
N GLN A 44 -1.60 11.21 4.90
CA GLN A 44 -1.68 11.91 3.62
C GLN A 44 -3.03 11.70 2.91
N ILE A 45 -3.70 10.55 3.07
CA ILE A 45 -5.04 10.32 2.52
C ILE A 45 -6.05 11.27 3.17
N TYR A 46 -5.96 11.52 4.48
CA TYR A 46 -6.85 12.47 5.15
C TYR A 46 -6.70 13.92 4.62
N LEU A 47 -5.52 14.28 4.11
CA LEU A 47 -5.25 15.62 3.59
C LEU A 47 -5.55 15.76 2.09
N TYR A 48 -5.25 14.73 1.31
CA TYR A 48 -5.25 14.80 -0.15
C TYR A 48 -6.26 13.87 -0.82
N GLY A 49 -6.84 12.92 -0.09
CA GLY A 49 -7.80 11.95 -0.61
C GLY A 49 -9.15 12.58 -0.97
N THR A 50 -9.98 11.82 -1.69
CA THR A 50 -11.42 12.09 -1.81
C THR A 50 -12.15 11.59 -0.56
N ALA A 51 -13.41 11.98 -0.39
CA ALA A 51 -14.25 11.46 0.71
C ALA A 51 -14.34 9.92 0.69
N GLU A 52 -14.43 9.33 -0.50
CA GLU A 52 -14.41 7.87 -0.70
C GLU A 52 -13.08 7.27 -0.23
N GLN A 53 -11.95 7.83 -0.64
CA GLN A 53 -10.63 7.35 -0.26
C GLN A 53 -10.38 7.46 1.25
N ILE A 54 -10.91 8.51 1.89
CA ILE A 54 -10.87 8.67 3.35
C ILE A 54 -11.67 7.56 4.04
N ALA A 55 -12.90 7.29 3.58
CA ALA A 55 -13.73 6.22 4.14
C ALA A 55 -13.08 4.83 3.96
N LEU A 56 -12.48 4.58 2.80
CA LEU A 56 -11.75 3.35 2.52
C LEU A 56 -10.49 3.22 3.38
N ALA A 57 -9.79 4.32 3.66
CA ALA A 57 -8.64 4.32 4.57
C ALA A 57 -9.03 4.01 6.01
N GLN A 58 -10.17 4.53 6.49
CA GLN A 58 -10.71 4.18 7.81
C GLN A 58 -11.03 2.69 7.89
N LYS A 59 -11.77 2.14 6.91
CA LYS A 59 -12.06 0.70 6.81
C LYS A 59 -10.79 -0.15 6.79
N TYR A 60 -9.78 0.29 6.03
CA TYR A 60 -8.47 -0.38 5.99
C TYR A 60 -7.80 -0.38 7.36
N VAL A 61 -7.72 0.76 8.05
CA VAL A 61 -7.16 0.87 9.41
C VAL A 61 -7.93 0.00 10.41
N ASP A 62 -9.26 0.04 10.38
CA ASP A 62 -10.10 -0.75 11.27
C ASP A 62 -9.89 -2.25 11.06
N SER A 63 -9.64 -2.69 9.83
CA SER A 63 -9.37 -4.10 9.55
C SER A 63 -8.08 -4.62 10.22
N TRP A 64 -7.08 -3.76 10.45
CA TRP A 64 -5.87 -4.14 11.21
C TRP A 64 -6.15 -4.49 12.67
N SER A 65 -7.24 -3.97 13.26
CA SER A 65 -7.59 -4.26 14.65
C SER A 65 -8.17 -5.67 14.85
N GLY A 66 -8.65 -6.30 13.77
CA GLY A 66 -9.32 -7.60 13.81
C GLY A 66 -8.51 -8.78 13.23
N THR A 67 -7.46 -8.52 12.45
CA THR A 67 -6.71 -9.55 11.71
C THR A 67 -5.19 -9.34 11.75
N GLN A 68 -4.39 -10.39 11.54
CA GLN A 68 -2.92 -10.31 11.40
C GLN A 68 -2.45 -9.63 10.09
N GLY A 69 -3.30 -8.78 9.51
CA GLY A 69 -3.15 -8.13 8.22
C GLY A 69 -4.38 -7.28 7.92
N ALA A 70 -4.38 -6.57 6.80
CA ALA A 70 -5.53 -5.79 6.35
C ALA A 70 -5.74 -5.94 4.85
N ASP A 71 -7.00 -5.95 4.42
CA ASP A 71 -7.35 -5.91 3.00
C ASP A 71 -7.48 -4.44 2.55
N GLY A 72 -6.46 -3.97 1.82
CA GLY A 72 -6.43 -2.63 1.24
C GLY A 72 -6.89 -2.55 -0.21
N THR A 73 -7.45 -3.63 -0.78
CA THR A 73 -7.70 -3.74 -2.24
C THR A 73 -8.55 -2.59 -2.76
N GLU A 74 -9.70 -2.32 -2.14
CA GLU A 74 -10.60 -1.24 -2.54
C GLU A 74 -9.93 0.14 -2.48
N LEU A 75 -9.12 0.38 -1.43
CA LEU A 75 -8.41 1.65 -1.24
C LEU A 75 -7.34 1.85 -2.32
N VAL A 76 -6.55 0.82 -2.61
CA VAL A 76 -5.52 0.88 -3.64
C VAL A 76 -6.14 1.07 -5.03
N ASP A 77 -7.24 0.39 -5.33
CA ASP A 77 -7.95 0.54 -6.60
C ASP A 77 -8.54 1.95 -6.77
N SER A 78 -9.15 2.50 -5.71
CA SER A 78 -9.68 3.87 -5.71
C SER A 78 -8.57 4.91 -5.91
N LEU A 79 -7.42 4.76 -5.24
CA LEU A 79 -6.25 5.61 -5.43
C LEU A 79 -5.70 5.50 -6.87
N ARG A 80 -5.54 4.28 -7.38
CA ARG A 80 -5.05 4.01 -8.74
C ARG A 80 -5.92 4.69 -9.78
N ASN A 81 -7.23 4.51 -9.71
CA ASN A 81 -8.14 5.04 -10.72
C ASN A 81 -8.26 6.56 -10.65
N HIS A 82 -8.22 7.16 -9.46
CA HIS A 82 -8.12 8.62 -9.32
C HIS A 82 -6.82 9.16 -9.95
N ILE A 83 -5.67 8.52 -9.69
CA ILE A 83 -4.40 8.94 -10.32
C ILE A 83 -4.48 8.84 -11.84
N ARG A 84 -4.99 7.73 -12.38
CA ARG A 84 -5.13 7.50 -13.82
C ARG A 84 -6.05 8.52 -14.48
N ASP A 85 -7.20 8.80 -13.88
CA ASP A 85 -8.14 9.82 -14.35
C ASP A 85 -7.48 11.21 -14.40
N SER A 86 -6.71 11.56 -13.36
CA SER A 86 -5.97 12.84 -13.34
C SER A 86 -4.87 12.95 -14.40
N LEU A 87 -4.44 11.82 -14.97
CA LEU A 87 -3.50 11.73 -16.09
C LEU A 87 -4.20 11.63 -17.46
N GLY A 88 -5.54 11.62 -17.50
CA GLY A 88 -6.32 11.42 -18.71
C GLY A 88 -6.26 9.98 -19.26
N LEU A 89 -6.04 9.00 -18.39
CA LEU A 89 -5.95 7.59 -18.74
C LEU A 89 -7.22 6.84 -18.32
N ASP A 90 -7.62 5.83 -19.10
CA ASP A 90 -8.75 4.97 -18.79
C ASP A 90 -8.58 4.27 -17.44
N GLN A 91 -9.67 4.08 -16.69
CA GLN A 91 -9.65 3.32 -15.45
C GLN A 91 -9.33 1.84 -15.71
N VAL A 92 -8.73 1.18 -14.72
CA VAL A 92 -8.38 -0.24 -14.80
C VAL A 92 -9.13 -1.00 -13.73
N ASN A 93 -9.72 -2.12 -14.13
CA ASN A 93 -10.47 -3.01 -13.26
C ASN A 93 -9.64 -4.25 -12.92
N GLY A 94 -9.83 -4.74 -11.69
CA GLY A 94 -9.23 -5.99 -11.23
C GLY A 94 -8.01 -5.81 -10.32
N PRO A 95 -7.62 -6.90 -9.65
CA PRO A 95 -6.59 -6.87 -8.61
C PRO A 95 -5.22 -6.55 -9.21
N LEU A 96 -4.43 -5.75 -8.48
CA LEU A 96 -3.03 -5.57 -8.80
C LEU A 96 -2.28 -6.90 -8.64
N LYS A 97 -1.52 -7.28 -9.67
CA LYS A 97 -0.58 -8.40 -9.61
C LYS A 97 0.84 -7.85 -9.65
N TYR A 98 1.68 -8.30 -8.73
CA TYR A 98 3.06 -7.86 -8.60
C TYR A 98 4.02 -9.04 -8.68
N LEU A 99 5.17 -8.80 -9.30
CA LEU A 99 6.28 -9.73 -9.32
C LEU A 99 7.09 -9.54 -8.03
N ARG A 100 7.13 -10.56 -7.18
CA ARG A 100 8.05 -10.63 -6.04
C ARG A 100 9.09 -11.70 -6.31
N VAL A 101 10.34 -11.28 -6.54
CA VAL A 101 11.48 -12.20 -6.68
C VAL A 101 12.18 -12.29 -5.33
N THR A 102 12.19 -13.47 -4.72
CA THR A 102 12.98 -13.74 -3.53
C THR A 102 14.25 -14.49 -3.95
N VAL A 103 15.42 -13.95 -3.59
CA VAL A 103 16.67 -14.70 -3.75
C VAL A 103 16.76 -15.64 -2.57
N GLY A 104 16.43 -16.92 -2.79
CA GLY A 104 16.63 -17.95 -1.78
C GLY A 104 18.12 -18.06 -1.44
N GLY A 105 18.49 -17.71 -0.20
CA GLY A 105 19.80 -18.04 0.33
C GLY A 105 19.94 -19.56 0.31
N LYS A 106 20.72 -20.10 -0.63
CA LYS A 106 21.24 -21.46 -0.50
C LYS A 106 22.18 -21.46 0.71
N GLY A 107 21.62 -21.75 1.88
CA GLY A 107 22.39 -22.22 3.02
C GLY A 107 23.19 -23.44 2.56
N LYS A 108 24.51 -23.37 2.74
CA LYS A 108 25.44 -24.46 2.44
C LYS A 108 25.01 -25.72 3.19
N ALA A 109 25.00 -26.84 2.47
CA ALA A 109 24.99 -28.19 3.04
C ALA A 109 26.26 -28.45 3.85
#